data_AF-A0A7I8KP32-F1
#
_entry.id   AF-A0A7I8KP32-F1
#
_cell.length_a   1.000
_cell.length_b   1.000
_cell.length_c   1.000
_cell.angle_alpha   90.00
_cell.angle_beta   90.00
_cell.angle_gamma   90.00
#
_symmetry.space_group_name_H-M   'P 1'
#
loop_
_entity.id
_entity.type
_entity.pdbx_description
1 polymer ?
#
loop_
_entity_poly.entity_id
_entity_poly.type
_entity_poly.pdbx_seq_one_letter_code
_entity_poly.pdbx_strand_id
1 'polypeptide(L)' 'MLCALNTTGAVREVAPAVNASLRPCDSESIWFEGVCRNDKNCNTICKCEGFTSGECRGIILPGCHCTKRCA' A
#
# COMPACT_ATOMS: atom_id res chain seq x y z
N MET A 1 -3.11 16.30 -5.98
CA MET A 1 -4.09 15.23 -5.78
C MET A 1 -4.37 15.14 -4.30
N LEU A 2 -5.58 15.50 -3.88
CA LEU A 2 -6.03 15.41 -2.49
C LEU A 2 -6.32 13.94 -2.20
N CYS A 3 -5.76 13.36 -1.13
CA CYS A 3 -6.22 12.07 -0.61
C CYS A 3 -7.72 12.22 -0.32
N ALA A 4 -8.59 11.70 -1.18
CA ALA A 4 -10.02 11.69 -0.90
C ALA A 4 -10.24 10.71 0.25
N LEU A 5 -10.53 11.19 1.46
CA LEU A 5 -10.94 10.32 2.56
C LEU A 5 -12.30 9.72 2.21
N ASN A 6 -12.33 8.58 1.51
CA ASN A 6 -13.51 7.73 1.46
C ASN A 6 -13.18 6.39 2.11
N THR A 7 -13.36 6.35 3.42
CA THR A 7 -13.14 5.19 4.29
C THR A 7 -14.15 4.10 3.97
N THR A 8 -13.85 3.25 3.00
CA THR A 8 -14.49 1.92 2.86
C THR A 8 -13.44 0.90 2.44
N GLY A 9 -12.53 0.59 3.34
CA GLY A 9 -11.58 -0.52 3.20
C GLY A 9 -11.69 -1.44 4.40
N ALA A 10 -12.20 -2.65 4.21
CA ALA A 10 -12.27 -3.66 5.25
C ALA A 10 -10.86 -4.09 5.66
N VAL A 11 -10.38 -3.57 6.79
CA VAL A 11 -9.24 -4.15 7.51
C VAL A 11 -9.69 -5.49 8.08
N ARG A 12 -9.14 -6.60 7.60
CA ARG A 12 -9.26 -7.87 8.32
C ARG A 12 -8.40 -7.75 9.57
N GLU A 13 -9.04 -7.61 10.73
CA GLU A 13 -8.40 -7.71 12.03
C GLU A 13 -7.81 -9.12 12.19
N VAL A 14 -6.49 -9.23 12.04
CA VAL A 14 -5.74 -10.39 12.50
C VAL A 14 -5.39 -10.16 13.97
N ALA A 15 -5.76 -11.15 14.80
CA ALA A 15 -5.56 -11.18 16.24
C ALA A 15 -4.08 -10.91 16.66
N PRO A 16 -3.84 -10.40 17.89
CA PRO A 16 -2.52 -9.92 18.28
C PRO A 16 -1.56 -11.08 18.51
N ALA A 17 -0.56 -11.23 17.64
CA ALA A 17 0.56 -12.13 17.84
C ALA A 17 1.76 -11.37 18.44
N VAL A 18 2.06 -11.76 19.68
CA VAL A 18 3.25 -11.48 20.48
C VAL A 18 4.57 -11.31 19.68
N ASN A 19 5.23 -10.17 19.91
CA ASN A 19 6.64 -9.79 19.67
C ASN A 19 7.47 -10.58 18.62
N ALA A 20 7.51 -10.09 17.38
CA ALA A 20 8.55 -10.49 16.42
C ALA A 20 8.90 -9.30 15.52
N SER A 21 10.20 -9.13 15.19
CA SER A 21 10.70 -8.14 14.23
C SER A 21 9.67 -7.79 13.17
N LEU A 22 9.06 -6.59 13.26
CA LEU A 22 7.92 -6.20 12.43
C LEU A 22 8.31 -6.39 10.96
N ARG A 23 7.85 -7.50 10.37
CA ARG A 23 8.15 -7.84 8.98
C ARG A 23 7.50 -6.76 8.11
N PRO A 24 8.14 -6.34 7.00
CA PRO A 24 7.44 -5.53 6.04
C PRO A 24 6.28 -6.35 5.46
N CYS A 25 5.07 -5.81 5.58
CA CYS A 25 3.88 -6.22 4.85
C CYS A 25 3.88 -5.49 3.52
N ASP A 26 3.64 -6.21 2.44
CA ASP A 26 3.32 -5.66 1.13
C ASP A 26 1.87 -5.97 0.73
N SER A 27 1.26 -5.06 -0.02
CA SER A 27 -0.08 -5.20 -0.58
C SER A 27 -0.15 -4.44 -1.89
N GLU A 28 -0.90 -4.95 -2.87
CA GLU A 28 -1.32 -4.11 -3.99
C GLU A 28 -2.23 -2.99 -3.47
N SER A 29 -2.04 -1.80 -4.02
CA SER A 29 -2.89 -0.65 -3.75
C SER A 29 -4.28 -0.88 -4.33
N ILE A 30 -5.30 -0.66 -3.52
CA ILE A 30 -6.69 -0.84 -3.95
C ILE A 30 -7.22 0.36 -4.75
N TRP A 31 -6.61 1.53 -4.60
CA TRP A 31 -7.07 2.76 -5.26
C TRP A 31 -6.26 3.12 -6.50
N PHE A 32 -5.16 2.41 -6.74
CA PHE A 32 -4.36 2.63 -7.92
C PHE A 32 -4.98 1.92 -9.11
N GLU A 33 -5.44 2.71 -10.08
CA GLU A 33 -5.95 2.19 -11.34
C GLU A 33 -4.98 2.52 -12.48
N GLY A 34 -4.74 1.54 -13.36
CA GLY A 34 -3.92 1.68 -14.54
C GLY A 34 -2.45 1.30 -14.35
N VAL A 35 -1.58 1.85 -15.20
CA VAL A 35 -0.17 1.45 -15.28
C VAL A 35 0.70 2.35 -14.42
N CYS A 36 1.45 1.75 -13.51
CA CYS A 36 2.38 2.44 -12.63
C CYS A 36 3.63 2.89 -13.40
N ARG A 37 3.75 4.22 -13.59
CA ARG A 37 4.88 4.85 -14.28
C ARG A 37 5.77 5.70 -13.37
N ASN A 38 5.32 5.99 -12.15
CA ASN A 38 5.99 6.90 -11.25
C ASN A 38 5.82 6.44 -9.80
N ASP A 39 6.93 6.01 -9.20
CA ASP A 39 6.98 5.53 -7.82
C ASP A 39 6.54 6.61 -6.82
N LYS A 40 6.81 7.89 -7.08
CA LYS A 40 6.40 8.98 -6.18
C LYS A 40 4.87 9.12 -6.13
N ASN A 41 4.20 8.87 -7.24
CA ASN A 41 2.74 8.88 -7.29
C ASN A 41 2.17 7.67 -6.54
N CYS A 42 2.74 6.48 -6.79
CA CYS A 42 2.38 5.26 -6.06
C CYS A 42 2.58 5.42 -4.55
N ASN A 43 3.74 5.93 -4.11
CA ASN A 43 4.03 6.20 -2.70
C ASN A 43 3.03 7.19 -2.06
N THR A 44 2.62 8.22 -2.79
CA THR A 44 1.63 9.17 -2.29
C THR A 44 0.27 8.50 -2.06
N ILE A 45 -0.16 7.64 -2.99
CA ILE A 45 -1.39 6.85 -2.88
C ILE A 45 -1.30 5.85 -1.72
N CYS A 46 -0.20 5.10 -1.64
CA CYS A 46 0.06 4.16 -0.54
C CYS A 46 0.03 4.84 0.84
N LYS A 47 0.53 6.07 0.95
CA LYS A 47 0.40 6.87 2.17
C LYS A 47 -1.05 7.26 2.48
N CYS A 48 -1.85 7.58 1.46
CA CYS A 48 -3.29 7.79 1.65
C CYS A 48 -4.00 6.50 2.10
N GLU A 49 -3.53 5.31 1.67
CA GLU A 49 -4.07 3.99 2.06
C GLU A 49 -3.59 3.52 3.45
N GLY A 50 -2.75 4.30 4.15
CA GLY A 50 -2.22 3.95 5.48
C GLY A 50 -0.98 3.06 5.44
N PHE A 51 -0.28 3.00 4.32
CA PHE A 51 1.05 2.40 4.19
C PHE A 51 2.16 3.45 4.35
N THR A 52 3.38 2.99 4.65
CA THR A 52 4.52 3.90 4.86
C THR A 52 5.28 4.22 3.58
N SER A 53 5.25 3.31 2.61
CA SER A 53 5.95 3.43 1.33
C SER A 53 5.18 2.76 0.20
N GLY A 54 5.56 3.02 -1.04
CA GLY A 54 5.04 2.34 -2.23
C GLY A 54 5.95 2.50 -3.43
N GLU A 55 5.95 1.50 -4.32
CA GLU A 55 6.77 1.45 -5.54
C GLU A 55 6.02 0.73 -6.68
N CYS A 56 6.34 1.08 -7.92
CA CYS A 56 5.84 0.39 -9.09
C CYS A 56 6.59 -0.95 -9.27
N ARG A 57 5.87 -2.06 -9.31
CA ARG A 57 6.45 -3.39 -9.57
C ARG A 57 5.82 -4.04 -10.80
N GLY A 58 6.65 -4.74 -11.57
CA GLY A 58 6.26 -5.42 -12.80
C GLY A 58 6.95 -4.83 -14.02
N ILE A 59 7.28 -5.67 -15.00
CA ILE A 59 8.03 -5.27 -16.20
C ILE A 59 7.08 -5.02 -17.38
N ILE A 60 6.03 -5.83 -17.53
CA ILE A 60 5.09 -5.77 -18.67
C ILE A 60 3.85 -4.93 -18.33
N LEU A 61 3.30 -5.09 -17.13
CA LEU A 61 2.18 -4.28 -16.65
C LEU A 61 2.47 -3.88 -15.19
N PRO A 62 3.22 -2.78 -14.97
CA PRO A 62 3.61 -2.39 -13.62
C PRO A 62 2.39 -1.95 -12.80
N GLY A 63 2.17 -2.60 -11.66
CA GLY A 63 1.19 -2.25 -10.64
C GLY A 63 1.84 -1.47 -9.49
N CYS A 64 1.03 -0.75 -8.71
CA CYS A 64 1.51 -0.07 -7.51
C CYS A 64 1.45 -1.03 -6.31
N HIS A 65 2.60 -1.25 -5.68
CA HIS A 65 2.72 -2.06 -4.47
C HIS A 65 3.07 -1.19 -3.28
N CYS A 66 2.21 -1.23 -2.27
CA CYS A 66 2.37 -0.52 -1.02
C CYS A 66 3.07 -1.39 0.02
N THR A 67 3.92 -0.78 0.86
CA THR A 67 4.66 -1.47 1.91
C THR A 67 4.55 -0.74 3.24
N LYS A 68 4.34 -1.51 4.32
CA LYS A 68 4.33 -1.00 5.70
C LYS A 68 4.89 -2.02 6.66
N ARG A 69 5.28 -1.58 7.86
CA ARG A 69 5.57 -2.52 8.96
C ARG A 69 4.26 -3.22 9.35
N CYS A 70 4.20 -4.54 9.30
CA CYS A 70 3.10 -5.28 9.93
C CYS A 70 3.18 -5.04 11.43
N ALA A 71 2.05 -4.72 12.08
CA ALA A 71 1.93 -4.70 13.53
C ALA A 71 1.59 -6.10 14.05
#